data_AF-A0A2M7MYL9-F1
#
_entry.id   AF-A0A2M7MYL9-F1
#
_cell.length_a   1.000
_cell.length_b   1.000
_cell.length_c   1.000
_cell.angle_alpha   90.00
_cell.angle_beta   90.00
_cell.angle_gamma   90.00
#
_symmetry.space_group_name_H-M   'P 1'
#
loop_
_entity.id
_entity.type
_entity.pdbx_description
1 polymer ?
#
loop_
_entity_poly.entity_id
_entity_poly.type
_entity_poly.pdbx_seq_one_letter_code
_entity_poly.pdbx_strand_id
1 'polypeptide(L)'
;LWHLRSLCFTEKPDFLIGNSYGKYIQRDTLHLGKQFEVPLIRLGFPIFDRHHLHRMTTLGYEGAMYMLTTLVNAVLERLDEETRGMGTTDYNHDLVR
;
A
#
# COMPACT_ATOMS: atom_id res chain seq x y z
N LEU A 1 7.38 -1.12 15.97
CA LEU A 1 7.58 -0.50 14.64
C LEU A 1 7.92 1.01 14.71
N TRP A 2 8.34 1.54 15.87
CA TRP A 2 8.61 2.98 16.02
C TRP A 2 9.83 3.47 15.23
N HIS A 3 10.91 2.68 15.18
CA HIS A 3 12.08 3.02 14.33
C HIS A 3 11.71 3.03 12.84
N LEU A 4 10.92 2.05 12.39
CA LEU A 4 10.44 2.00 11.01
C LEU A 4 9.57 3.20 10.66
N ARG A 5 8.74 3.67 11.59
CA ARG A 5 7.98 4.91 11.44
C ARG A 5 8.90 6.09 11.10
N SER A 6 10.00 6.28 11.84
CA SER A 6 10.95 7.35 11.56
C SER A 6 11.57 7.23 10.17
N LEU A 7 11.95 6.01 9.75
CA LEU A 7 12.47 5.77 8.40
C LEU A 7 11.45 6.15 7.32
N CYS A 8 10.19 5.78 7.48
CA CYS A 8 9.14 6.16 6.53
C CYS A 8 8.91 7.68 6.42
N PHE A 9 9.34 8.47 7.43
CA PHE A 9 9.30 9.93 7.37
C PHE A 9 10.55 10.54 6.74
N THR A 10 11.74 10.04 7.06
CA THR A 10 13.02 10.61 6.58
C THR A 10 13.35 10.14 5.17
N GLU A 11 13.10 8.88 4.87
CA GLU A 11 13.36 8.21 3.60
C GLU A 11 12.08 7.56 3.12
N LYS A 12 11.18 8.38 2.55
CA LYS A 12 9.82 7.95 2.16
C LYS A 12 9.90 6.84 1.09
N PRO A 13 9.43 5.61 1.38
CA PRO A 13 9.17 4.63 0.35
C PRO A 13 7.79 4.87 -0.30
N ASP A 14 7.51 4.20 -1.41
CA ASP A 14 6.18 4.28 -2.06
C ASP A 14 5.14 3.49 -1.26
N PHE A 15 5.50 2.28 -0.81
CA PHE A 15 4.61 1.39 -0.07
C PHE A 15 5.31 0.77 1.14
N LEU A 16 4.51 0.40 2.13
CA LEU A 16 4.94 -0.41 3.27
C LEU A 16 4.32 -1.80 3.14
N ILE A 17 5.13 -2.86 3.20
CA ILE A 17 4.63 -4.24 3.27
C ILE A 17 4.70 -4.69 4.73
N GLY A 18 3.58 -5.11 5.30
CA GLY A 18 3.58 -5.59 6.68
C GLY A 18 2.24 -6.07 7.21
N ASN A 19 2.17 -6.18 8.53
CA ASN A 19 0.99 -6.65 9.26
C ASN A 19 0.07 -5.50 9.70
N SER A 20 -1.03 -5.80 10.40
CA SER A 20 -2.02 -4.78 10.79
C SER A 20 -1.47 -3.66 11.67
N TYR A 21 -0.32 -3.82 12.33
CA TYR A 21 0.30 -2.72 13.09
C TYR A 21 0.81 -1.59 12.19
N GLY A 22 1.14 -1.89 10.93
CA GLY A 22 1.58 -0.89 9.95
C GLY A 22 0.53 0.19 9.66
N LYS A 23 -0.75 -0.07 9.95
CA LYS A 23 -1.84 0.88 9.69
C LYS A 23 -1.64 2.22 10.41
N TYR A 24 -0.99 2.18 11.57
CA TYR A 24 -0.72 3.38 12.36
C TYR A 24 0.39 4.22 11.73
N ILE A 25 1.36 3.60 11.05
CA ILE A 25 2.39 4.31 10.29
C ILE A 25 1.78 4.99 9.06
N GLN A 26 0.90 4.29 8.34
CA GLN A 26 0.16 4.89 7.21
C GLN A 26 -0.65 6.11 7.69
N ARG A 27 -1.38 5.97 8.80
CA ARG A 27 -2.15 7.09 9.38
C ARG A 27 -1.24 8.27 9.75
N ASP A 28 -0.11 8.00 10.40
CA ASP A 28 0.80 9.05 10.86
C ASP A 28 1.47 9.78 9.69
N THR A 29 1.85 9.06 8.63
CA THR A 29 2.43 9.65 7.41
C THR A 29 1.39 10.46 6.63
N LEU A 30 0.15 9.98 6.55
CA LEU A 30 -0.97 10.73 5.96
C LEU A 30 -1.24 12.04 6.72
N HIS A 31 -1.09 12.07 8.05
CA HIS A 31 -1.29 13.28 8.84
C HIS A 31 -0.31 14.41 8.49
N LEU A 32 0.91 14.07 8.04
CA LEU A 32 1.89 15.06 7.56
C LEU A 32 1.47 15.68 6.22
N GLY A 33 0.76 14.92 5.39
CA GLY A 33 0.20 15.36 4.13
C GLY A 33 -0.03 14.20 3.16
N LYS A 34 -0.97 14.36 2.23
CA LYS A 34 -1.32 13.29 1.27
C LYS A 34 -0.14 12.84 0.41
N GLN A 35 0.75 13.76 0.07
CA GLN A 35 2.00 13.51 -0.68
C GLN A 35 3.04 12.70 0.11
N PHE A 36 2.94 12.67 1.44
CA PHE A 36 3.85 11.92 2.32
C PHE A 36 3.26 10.60 2.79
N GLU A 37 2.01 10.29 2.44
CA GLU A 37 1.38 9.03 2.79
C GLU A 37 2.18 7.84 2.26
N VAL A 38 2.39 6.85 3.12
CA VAL A 38 2.97 5.55 2.76
C VAL A 38 1.89 4.48 2.96
N PRO A 39 1.19 4.06 1.89
CA PRO A 39 0.13 3.05 1.97
C PRO A 39 0.64 1.68 2.44
N LEU A 40 -0.16 0.98 3.25
CA LEU A 40 0.15 -0.36 3.75
C LEU A 40 -0.43 -1.47 2.86
N ILE A 41 0.46 -2.28 2.28
CA ILE A 41 0.15 -3.58 1.69
C ILE A 41 0.24 -4.66 2.77
N ARG A 42 -0.85 -5.41 2.96
CA ARG A 42 -0.99 -6.37 4.06
C ARG A 42 -0.49 -7.76 3.67
N LEU A 43 0.78 -8.02 3.94
CA LEU A 43 1.40 -9.35 3.83
C LEU A 43 2.21 -9.61 5.11
N GLY A 44 1.95 -10.73 5.76
CA GLY A 44 2.59 -11.11 7.03
C GLY A 44 1.57 -11.43 8.12
N PHE A 45 1.99 -11.27 9.37
CA PHE A 45 1.20 -11.66 10.54
C PHE A 45 1.44 -10.69 11.72
N PRO A 46 0.42 -10.34 12.54
CA PRO A 46 -1.00 -10.68 12.39
C PRO A 46 -1.77 -9.70 11.49
N ILE A 47 -2.73 -10.21 10.71
CA ILE A 47 -3.68 -9.38 9.97
C ILE A 47 -5.06 -9.50 10.63
N PHE A 48 -5.42 -8.50 11.44
CA PHE A 48 -6.68 -8.46 12.19
C PHE A 48 -7.76 -7.59 11.53
N ASP A 49 -7.36 -6.63 10.69
CA ASP A 49 -8.27 -5.65 10.11
C ASP A 49 -8.76 -6.02 8.70
N ARG A 50 -8.50 -7.24 8.25
CA ARG A 50 -9.00 -7.84 7.00
C ARG A 50 -9.35 -9.30 7.23
N HIS A 51 -10.36 -9.79 6.52
CA HIS A 51 -10.86 -11.15 6.68
C HIS A 51 -10.24 -12.09 5.63
N HIS A 52 -10.07 -13.36 6.01
CA HIS A 52 -9.66 -14.46 5.12
C HIS A 52 -8.27 -14.37 4.45
N LEU A 53 -7.48 -13.32 4.69
CA LEU A 53 -6.12 -13.22 4.15
C LEU A 53 -5.16 -14.30 4.69
N HIS A 54 -5.49 -14.94 5.81
CA HIS A 54 -4.77 -16.10 6.33
C HIS A 54 -4.84 -17.34 5.41
N ARG A 55 -5.73 -17.34 4.40
CA ARG A 55 -5.85 -18.44 3.42
C ARG A 55 -4.92 -18.28 2.22
N MET A 56 -4.30 -17.12 2.06
CA MET A 56 -3.48 -16.81 0.89
C MET A 56 -2.08 -17.41 1.03
N THR A 57 -1.49 -17.78 -0.10
CA THR A 57 -0.16 -18.41 -0.17
C THR A 57 0.92 -17.36 -0.43
N THR A 58 2.07 -17.47 0.24
CA THR A 58 3.26 -16.64 -0.05
C THR A 58 4.48 -17.44 -0.49
N LEU A 59 4.38 -18.77 -0.52
CA LEU A 59 5.46 -19.68 -0.89
C LEU A 59 5.28 -20.25 -2.30
N GLY A 60 6.40 -20.62 -2.94
CA GLY A 60 6.42 -21.22 -4.27
C GLY A 60 5.90 -20.29 -5.37
N TYR A 61 5.67 -20.85 -6.56
CA TYR A 61 5.19 -20.07 -7.72
C TYR A 61 3.79 -19.52 -7.51
N GLU A 62 2.91 -20.26 -6.84
CA GLU A 62 1.57 -19.80 -6.49
C GLU A 62 1.62 -18.54 -5.62
N GLY A 63 2.46 -18.55 -4.58
CA GLY A 63 2.64 -17.38 -3.72
C GLY A 63 3.28 -16.20 -4.44
N ALA A 64 4.23 -16.47 -5.35
CA ALA A 64 4.82 -15.43 -6.18
C ALA A 64 3.79 -14.74 -7.08
N MET A 65 2.89 -15.50 -7.71
CA MET A 65 1.78 -14.96 -8.50
C MET A 65 0.86 -14.09 -7.64
N TYR A 66 0.46 -14.57 -6.46
CA TYR A 66 -0.37 -13.79 -5.53
C TYR A 66 0.29 -12.48 -5.08
N MET A 67 1.57 -12.54 -4.69
CA MET A 67 2.31 -11.34 -4.27
C MET A 67 2.44 -10.34 -5.42
N LEU A 68 2.80 -10.80 -6.62
CA LEU A 68 2.91 -9.93 -7.80
C LEU A 68 1.58 -9.22 -8.09
N THR A 69 0.47 -9.97 -8.14
CA THR A 69 -0.87 -9.41 -8.37
C THR A 69 -1.25 -8.41 -7.28
N THR A 70 -0.92 -8.69 -6.02
CA THR A 70 -1.22 -7.78 -4.90
C THR A 70 -0.42 -6.49 -4.99
N LEU A 71 0.87 -6.55 -5.36
CA LEU A 71 1.74 -5.39 -5.48
C LEU A 71 1.33 -4.49 -6.65
N VAL A 72 1.16 -5.07 -7.84
CA VAL A 72 0.82 -4.26 -9.03
C VAL A 72 -0.54 -3.57 -8.87
N ASN A 73 -1.55 -4.27 -8.35
CA ASN A 73 -2.86 -3.68 -8.14
C ASN A 73 -2.84 -2.58 -7.07
N ALA A 74 -2.00 -2.68 -6.03
CA ALA A 74 -1.84 -1.61 -5.04
C ALA A 74 -1.22 -0.34 -5.66
N VAL A 75 -0.27 -0.50 -6.58
CA VAL A 75 0.30 0.62 -7.35
C VAL A 75 -0.77 1.28 -8.21
N LEU A 76 -1.55 0.49 -8.94
CA LEU A 76 -2.62 1.00 -9.80
C LEU A 76 -3.74 1.70 -9.01
N GLU A 77 -4.16 1.13 -7.87
CA GLU A 77 -5.17 1.74 -6.99
C GLU A 77 -4.71 3.11 -6.48
N ARG A 78 -3.43 3.24 -6.13
CA ARG A 78 -2.86 4.52 -5.70
C ARG A 78 -2.77 5.53 -6.85
N LEU A 79 -2.35 5.09 -8.03
CA LEU A 79 -2.27 5.94 -9.22
C LEU A 79 -3.65 6.46 -9.63
N ASP A 80 -4.68 5.61 -9.55
CA ASP A 80 -6.07 6.02 -9.78
C ASP A 80 -6.52 7.05 -8.73
N GLU A 81 -6.16 6.87 -7.45
CA GLU A 81 -6.47 7.85 -6.41
C GLU A 81 -5.85 9.22 -6.70
N GLU A 82 -4.60 9.25 -7.17
CA GLU A 82 -3.86 10.48 -7.49
C GLU A 82 -4.37 11.17 -8.77
N THR A 83 -4.89 10.40 -9.72
CA THR A 83 -5.39 10.89 -11.02
C THR A 83 -6.90 11.14 -11.03
N ARG A 84 -7.61 10.95 -9.92
CA ARG A 84 -9.08 11.09 -9.88
C ARG A 84 -9.60 12.54 -9.91
N GLY A 85 -8.73 13.55 -9.82
CA GLY A 85 -9.13 14.96 -9.73
C GLY A 85 -9.66 15.51 -11.04
N MET A 86 -10.96 15.81 -11.11
CA MET A 86 -11.60 16.34 -12.33
C MET A 86 -11.02 17.70 -12.74
N GLY A 87 -10.56 17.80 -13.99
CA GLY A 87 -9.97 19.03 -14.54
C GLY A 87 -8.64 19.44 -13.93
N THR A 88 -8.02 18.58 -13.11
CA THR A 88 -6.71 18.83 -12.47
C THR A 88 -5.72 17.72 -12.74
N THR A 89 -6.07 16.47 -12.44
CA THR A 89 -5.18 15.30 -12.57
C THR A 89 -5.75 14.16 -13.42
N ASP A 90 -7.01 14.30 -13.86
CA ASP A 90 -7.76 13.32 -14.65
C ASP A 90 -7.27 13.14 -16.09
N TYR A 91 -6.35 13.99 -16.57
CA TYR A 91 -5.68 13.81 -17.86
C TYR A 91 -4.88 12.50 -17.95
N ASN A 92 -4.53 11.88 -16.82
CA ASN A 92 -3.81 10.60 -16.73
C ASN A 92 -4.66 9.50 -16.04
N HIS A 93 -5.98 9.68 -16.03
CA HIS A 93 -6.95 8.71 -15.51
C HIS A 93 -7.40 7.76 -16.63
N ASP A 94 -6.45 6.92 -17.06
CA ASP A 94 -6.61 6.08 -18.24
C ASP A 94 -7.56 4.90 -18.02
N LEU A 95 -8.28 4.52 -19.08
CA LEU A 95 -9.13 3.32 -19.09
C LEU A 95 -8.32 2.02 -19.11
N VAL A 96 -7.14 2.04 -19.73
CA VAL A 96 -6.23 0.89 -19.86
C VAL A 96 -4.89 1.28 -19.25
N ARG A 97 -4.34 0.41 -18.40
CA ARG A 97 -3.07 0.61 -17.71
C ARG A 97 -2.13 -0.57 -17.93
#